data_AF-A0A0H3X023-F1
#
_entry.id   AF-A0A0H3X023-F1
#
_cell.length_a   1.000
_cell.length_b   1.000
_cell.length_c   1.000
_cell.angle_alpha   90.00
_cell.angle_beta   90.00
_cell.angle_gamma   90.00
#
_symmetry.space_group_name_H-M   'P 1'
#
loop_
_entity.id
_entity.type
_entity.pdbx_description
1 polymer ?
#
loop_
_entity_poly.entity_id
_entity_poly.type
_entity_poly.pdbx_seq_one_letter_code
_entity_poly.pdbx_strand_id
1 'polypeptide(L)'
;MARLTFEEIKQMTYEELGAIEDPTDLTNIGCLSPMLVAYVVRTEQLHSRFAGVAFRDLLNAINNAVTMVPWSAEAVQQAVTEERNPDVDAYLDHLHVFISAALRPH
;
A
#
# COMPACT_ATOMS: atom_id res chain seq x y z
N MET A 1 9.90 4.92 -20.49
CA MET A 1 8.56 4.48 -20.03
C MET A 1 7.82 5.70 -19.51
N ALA A 2 6.49 5.76 -19.72
CA ALA A 2 5.68 6.84 -19.15
C ALA A 2 5.55 6.63 -17.64
N ARG A 3 5.64 7.72 -16.87
CA ARG A 3 5.53 7.65 -15.39
C ARG A 3 4.07 7.39 -15.02
N LEU A 4 3.82 6.38 -14.21
CA LEU A 4 2.49 6.11 -13.65
C LEU A 4 2.10 7.19 -12.65
N THR A 5 0.86 7.64 -12.73
CA THR A 5 0.23 8.59 -11.82
C THR A 5 -0.66 7.87 -10.81
N PHE A 6 -0.95 8.53 -9.69
CA PHE A 6 -1.84 7.96 -8.68
C PHE A 6 -3.26 7.71 -9.20
N GLU A 7 -3.75 8.56 -10.12
CA GLU A 7 -5.08 8.37 -10.73
C GLU A 7 -5.12 7.17 -11.68
N GLU A 8 -4.05 6.89 -12.41
CA GLU A 8 -3.93 5.66 -13.21
C GLU A 8 -3.93 4.43 -12.31
N ILE A 9 -3.20 4.48 -11.20
CA ILE A 9 -3.17 3.38 -10.24
C ILE A 9 -4.54 3.10 -9.67
N LYS A 10 -5.33 4.11 -9.33
CA LYS A 10 -6.70 3.91 -8.79
C LYS A 10 -7.64 3.15 -9.74
N GLN A 11 -7.31 3.07 -11.03
CA GLN A 11 -8.07 2.30 -12.02
C GLN A 11 -7.56 0.86 -12.17
N MET A 12 -6.42 0.52 -11.55
CA MET A 12 -5.84 -0.82 -11.57
C MET A 12 -6.52 -1.76 -10.57
N THR A 13 -6.26 -3.04 -10.76
CA THR A 13 -6.54 -4.13 -9.83
C THR A 13 -5.36 -4.39 -8.88
N TYR A 14 -5.60 -5.17 -7.83
CA TYR A 14 -4.55 -5.66 -6.95
C TYR A 14 -3.46 -6.43 -7.71
N GLU A 15 -3.85 -7.25 -8.69
CA GLU A 15 -2.93 -8.06 -9.49
C GLU A 15 -2.05 -7.19 -10.39
N GLU A 16 -2.65 -6.21 -11.08
CA GLU A 16 -1.91 -5.26 -11.94
C GLU A 16 -0.90 -4.43 -11.14
N LEU A 17 -1.28 -3.97 -9.95
CA LEU A 17 -0.36 -3.23 -9.07
C LEU A 17 0.76 -4.14 -8.54
N GLY A 18 0.43 -5.38 -8.15
CA GLY A 18 1.40 -6.36 -7.68
C GLY A 18 2.46 -6.69 -8.73
N ALA A 19 2.07 -6.72 -10.01
CA ALA A 19 2.92 -7.02 -11.16
C ALA A 19 3.91 -5.90 -11.56
N ILE A 20 3.89 -4.72 -10.92
CA ILE A 20 4.83 -3.62 -11.23
C ILE A 20 6.23 -3.94 -10.69
N GLU A 21 7.05 -4.69 -11.43
CA GLU A 21 8.36 -5.17 -10.96
C GLU A 21 9.32 -4.05 -10.52
N ASP A 22 9.25 -2.85 -11.09
CA ASP A 22 10.18 -1.75 -10.78
C ASP A 22 9.76 -0.95 -9.52
N PRO A 23 10.55 -1.01 -8.41
CA PRO A 23 10.42 -0.12 -7.25
C PRO A 23 10.34 1.37 -7.58
N THR A 24 11.02 1.77 -8.65
CA THR A 24 11.16 3.16 -9.09
C THR A 24 9.83 3.69 -9.61
N ASP A 25 9.03 2.84 -10.26
CA ASP A 25 7.69 3.22 -10.72
C ASP A 25 6.76 3.47 -9.53
N LEU A 26 6.85 2.65 -8.49
CA LEU A 26 6.06 2.78 -7.26
C LEU A 26 6.45 4.00 -6.40
N THR A 27 7.74 4.32 -6.34
CA THR A 27 8.25 5.47 -5.58
C THR A 27 8.02 6.80 -6.31
N ASN A 28 8.06 6.81 -7.64
CA ASN A 28 7.86 8.02 -8.45
C ASN A 28 6.44 8.60 -8.42
N ILE A 29 5.45 7.82 -7.99
CA ILE A 29 4.05 8.30 -7.84
C ILE A 29 3.94 9.35 -6.72
N GLY A 30 4.88 9.36 -5.76
CA GLY A 30 4.86 10.27 -4.62
C GLY A 30 3.74 9.98 -3.61
N CYS A 31 3.08 8.81 -3.73
CA CYS A 31 2.09 8.32 -2.78
C CYS A 31 2.57 6.99 -2.19
N LEU A 32 2.34 6.80 -0.90
CA LEU A 32 2.78 5.59 -0.19
C LEU A 32 1.79 4.43 -0.29
N SER A 33 0.50 4.73 -0.53
CA SER A 33 -0.52 3.70 -0.62
C SER A 33 -0.27 2.67 -1.73
N PRO A 34 0.15 3.02 -2.96
CA PRO A 34 0.45 2.00 -3.97
C PRO A 34 1.63 1.11 -3.57
N MET A 35 2.67 1.67 -2.95
CA MET A 35 3.81 0.90 -2.46
C MET A 35 3.38 -0.13 -1.40
N LEU A 36 2.61 0.30 -0.41
CA LEU A 36 2.14 -0.57 0.66
C LEU A 36 1.16 -1.63 0.16
N VAL A 37 0.28 -1.29 -0.78
CA VAL A 37 -0.64 -2.26 -1.38
C VAL A 37 0.13 -3.27 -2.24
N ALA A 38 1.10 -2.84 -3.05
CA ALA A 38 1.95 -3.74 -3.83
C ALA A 38 2.70 -4.73 -2.92
N TYR A 39 3.27 -4.23 -1.80
CA TYR A 39 3.93 -5.06 -0.80
C TYR A 39 3.02 -6.15 -0.23
N VAL A 40 1.80 -5.81 0.22
CA VAL A 40 0.88 -6.83 0.78
C VAL A 40 0.33 -7.79 -0.26
N VAL A 41 0.28 -7.39 -1.55
CA VAL A 41 -0.07 -8.30 -2.64
C VAL A 41 1.07 -9.30 -2.87
N ARG A 42 2.32 -8.81 -3.03
CA ARG A 42 3.50 -9.65 -3.30
C ARG A 42 3.83 -10.63 -2.18
N THR A 43 3.60 -10.20 -0.94
CA THR A 43 3.84 -11.02 0.25
C THR A 43 2.62 -11.87 0.64
N GLU A 44 1.60 -11.94 -0.21
CA GLU A 44 0.36 -12.72 -0.01
C GLU A 44 -0.43 -12.34 1.26
N GLN A 45 -0.22 -11.14 1.78
CA GLN A 45 -0.86 -10.64 3.01
C GLN A 45 -2.19 -9.90 2.76
N LEU A 46 -2.54 -9.60 1.50
CA LEU A 46 -3.74 -8.82 1.17
C LEU A 46 -5.00 -9.45 1.77
N HIS A 47 -5.20 -10.75 1.58
CA HIS A 47 -6.40 -11.45 2.05
C HIS A 47 -6.46 -11.57 3.58
N SER A 48 -5.32 -11.72 4.26
CA SER A 48 -5.31 -11.82 5.73
C SER A 48 -5.51 -10.47 6.41
N ARG A 49 -5.09 -9.37 5.77
CA ARG A 49 -5.12 -8.02 6.36
C ARG A 49 -6.32 -7.17 5.92
N PHE A 50 -6.76 -7.30 4.67
CA PHE A 50 -7.73 -6.39 4.03
C PHE A 50 -8.81 -7.15 3.24
N ALA A 51 -9.24 -8.31 3.74
CA ALA A 51 -10.28 -9.12 3.12
C ALA A 51 -11.53 -8.32 2.76
N GLY A 52 -11.97 -8.42 1.50
CA GLY A 52 -13.22 -7.82 1.03
C GLY A 52 -13.21 -6.30 0.89
N VAL A 53 -12.07 -5.64 1.06
CA VAL A 53 -11.92 -4.19 0.83
C VAL A 53 -11.70 -3.93 -0.65
N ALA A 54 -12.41 -2.95 -1.21
CA ALA A 54 -12.18 -2.54 -2.60
C ALA A 54 -10.82 -1.82 -2.74
N PHE A 55 -10.11 -2.09 -3.83
CA PHE A 55 -8.77 -1.55 -4.10
C PHE A 55 -8.67 -0.03 -3.91
N ARG A 56 -9.59 0.71 -4.54
CA ARG A 56 -9.63 2.18 -4.45
C ARG A 56 -9.86 2.66 -3.02
N ASP A 57 -10.71 1.98 -2.26
CA ASP A 57 -11.03 2.35 -0.87
C ASP A 57 -9.83 2.07 0.03
N LEU A 58 -9.13 0.96 -0.20
CA LEU A 58 -7.90 0.66 0.53
C LEU A 58 -6.81 1.70 0.26
N LEU A 59 -6.60 2.10 -0.99
CA LEU A 59 -5.64 3.15 -1.33
C LEU A 59 -5.94 4.47 -0.60
N ASN A 60 -7.20 4.89 -0.60
CA ASN A 60 -7.63 6.12 0.09
C ASN A 60 -7.49 5.99 1.61
N ALA A 61 -7.88 4.84 2.17
CA ALA A 61 -7.78 4.59 3.61
C ALA A 61 -6.32 4.59 4.08
N ILE A 62 -5.41 3.99 3.31
CA ILE A 62 -3.97 4.04 3.59
C ILE A 62 -3.45 5.48 3.47
N ASN A 63 -3.80 6.21 2.41
CA ASN A 63 -3.40 7.62 2.27
C ASN A 63 -3.83 8.48 3.46
N ASN A 64 -5.02 8.24 4.01
CA ASN A 64 -5.47 8.94 5.22
C ASN A 64 -4.69 8.45 6.45
N ALA A 65 -4.50 7.14 6.61
CA ALA A 65 -3.81 6.56 7.76
C ALA A 65 -2.34 6.98 7.87
N VAL A 66 -1.61 7.09 6.74
CA VAL A 66 -0.21 7.53 6.74
C VAL A 66 -0.03 8.99 7.18
N THR A 67 -1.10 9.81 7.17
CA THR A 67 -1.04 11.16 7.76
C THR A 67 -1.06 11.15 9.29
N MET A 68 -1.53 10.05 9.89
CA MET A 68 -1.70 9.90 11.34
C MET A 68 -0.55 9.13 11.99
N VAL A 69 0.21 8.36 11.21
CA VAL A 69 1.31 7.52 11.71
C VAL A 69 2.63 7.99 11.08
N PRO A 70 3.58 8.53 11.87
CA PRO A 70 4.86 8.99 11.35
C PRO A 70 5.62 7.85 10.67
N TRP A 71 6.23 8.19 9.54
CA TRP A 71 6.83 7.23 8.63
C TRP A 71 8.24 6.80 9.05
N SER A 72 8.58 5.50 8.89
CA SER A 72 9.96 5.00 8.99
C SER A 72 10.60 4.89 7.60
N ALA A 73 11.63 5.68 7.32
CA ALA A 73 12.31 5.68 6.02
C ALA A 73 12.82 4.28 5.62
N GLU A 74 13.22 3.48 6.61
CA GLU A 74 13.65 2.08 6.43
C GLU A 74 12.49 1.22 5.91
N ALA A 75 11.28 1.34 6.49
CA ALA A 75 10.12 0.60 6.02
C ALA A 75 9.72 0.95 4.57
N VAL A 76 9.93 2.19 4.09
CA VAL A 76 9.67 2.55 2.68
C VAL A 76 10.62 1.83 1.74
N GLN A 77 11.90 1.77 2.11
CA GLN A 77 12.92 1.11 1.29
C GLN A 77 12.69 -0.40 1.24
N GLN A 78 12.14 -0.98 2.31
CA GLN A 78 11.84 -2.40 2.37
C GLN A 78 10.50 -2.74 1.69
N ALA A 79 9.52 -1.83 1.73
CA ALA A 79 8.20 -2.06 1.10
C ALA A 79 8.25 -2.17 -0.44
N VAL A 80 9.31 -1.69 -1.09
CA VAL A 80 9.47 -1.87 -2.54
C VAL A 80 10.12 -3.20 -2.92
N THR A 81 10.64 -3.95 -1.95
CA THR A 81 11.23 -5.26 -2.20
C THR A 81 10.15 -6.32 -2.31
N GLU A 82 10.45 -7.44 -2.98
CA GLU A 82 9.55 -8.59 -3.06
C GLU A 82 9.62 -9.49 -1.80
N GLU A 83 10.51 -9.17 -0.87
CA GLU A 83 10.72 -9.93 0.35
C GLU A 83 9.89 -9.38 1.51
N ARG A 84 9.29 -10.31 2.27
CA ARG A 84 8.56 -9.95 3.48
C ARG A 84 9.51 -9.41 4.54
N ASN A 85 9.20 -8.22 5.05
CA ASN A 85 10.01 -7.51 6.02
C ASN A 85 9.20 -7.23 7.31
N PRO A 86 9.74 -7.56 8.50
CA PRO A 86 9.03 -7.38 9.76
C PRO A 86 8.75 -5.92 10.14
N ASP A 87 9.59 -4.97 9.71
CA ASP A 87 9.39 -3.54 9.99
C ASP A 87 8.24 -2.97 9.17
N VAL A 88 8.10 -3.42 7.91
CA VAL A 88 6.96 -3.07 7.06
C VAL A 88 5.67 -3.67 7.61
N ASP A 89 5.72 -4.93 8.07
CA ASP A 89 4.58 -5.60 8.69
C ASP A 89 4.12 -4.88 9.97
N ALA A 90 5.06 -4.49 10.85
CA ALA A 90 4.76 -3.73 12.06
C ALA A 90 4.16 -2.35 11.75
N TYR A 91 4.67 -1.68 10.71
CA TYR A 91 4.11 -0.42 10.25
C TYR A 91 2.68 -0.59 9.71
N LEU A 92 2.41 -1.66 8.94
CA LEU A 92 1.07 -2.01 8.49
C LEU A 92 0.12 -2.34 9.64
N ASP A 93 0.61 -3.00 10.69
CA ASP A 93 -0.17 -3.27 11.91
C ASP A 93 -0.58 -1.97 12.62
N HIS A 94 0.33 -0.99 12.71
CA HIS A 94 0.00 0.33 13.24
C HIS A 94 -1.02 1.06 12.38
N LEU A 95 -0.88 1.02 11.05
CA LEU A 95 -1.83 1.63 10.13
C LEU A 95 -3.21 0.96 10.17
N HIS A 96 -3.27 -0.34 10.44
CA HIS A 96 -4.50 -1.12 10.38
C HIS A 96 -5.61 -0.56 11.28
N VAL A 97 -5.25 0.01 12.44
CA VAL A 97 -6.20 0.66 13.35
C VAL A 97 -6.90 1.85 12.68
N PHE A 98 -6.15 2.69 11.96
CA PHE A 98 -6.66 3.88 11.27
C PHE A 98 -7.37 3.52 9.97
N ILE A 99 -6.85 2.56 9.22
CA ILE A 99 -7.48 2.03 7.99
C ILE A 99 -8.86 1.45 8.33
N SER A 100 -8.93 0.62 9.37
CA SER A 100 -10.20 0.03 9.82
C SER A 100 -11.21 1.09 10.25
N ALA A 101 -10.76 2.17 10.89
CA ALA A 101 -11.64 3.29 11.24
C ALA A 101 -12.14 4.04 10.00
N ALA A 102 -11.29 4.24 8.99
CA ALA A 102 -11.64 4.91 7.73
C ALA A 102 -12.57 4.09 6.82
N LEU A 103 -12.52 2.75 6.91
CA LEU A 103 -13.33 1.84 6.09
C LEU A 103 -14.70 1.48 6.72
N ARG A 104 -14.97 1.87 7.97
CA ARG A 104 -16.29 1.63 8.57
C ARG A 104 -17.35 2.53 7.92
N PRO A 105 -18.51 1.97 7.51
CA PRO A 105 -19.62 2.80 7.06
C PRO A 105 -20.09 3.67 8.23
N HIS A 106 -20.27 4.97 7.97
CA HIS A 106 -20.97 5.90 8.85
C HIS A 106 -22.47 5.58 8.91
#